data_AF-A0A9P8MIS1-F1
#
_entry.id   AF-A0A9P8MIS1-F1
#
_cell.length_a   1.000
_cell.length_b   1.000
_cell.length_c   1.000
_cell.angle_alpha   90.00
_cell.angle_beta   90.00
_cell.angle_gamma   90.00
#
_symmetry.space_group_name_H-M   'P 1'
#
loop_
_entity.id
_entity.type
_entity.pdbx_description
1 polymer ?
#
loop_
_entity_poly.entity_id
_entity_poly.type
_entity_poly.pdbx_seq_one_letter_code
_entity_poly.pdbx_strand_id
1 'polypeptide(L)'
;MPIGPLESQDWTTIARPQIEARMLQNEDSQLSFNLLAVCRGPLLQHSRTIATMLAALDYIRSRMTDSEAFSELISGEEPVLDMADQAQLAEFNLTHSDIQNAEIPPQLLAAAARSDWEAPDVYQLYQRFCAEARAAVREFRAELIVMDEDERRVTGRRRDYGSALHSWVQKLAEKGVLEDIIKMT
;
A
#
# COMPACT_ATOMS: atom_id res chain seq x y z
N MET A 1 3.71 -25.31 -22.53
CA MET A 1 2.89 -26.41 -22.01
C MET A 1 1.96 -25.84 -20.95
N PRO A 2 0.64 -26.05 -21.01
CA PRO A 2 -0.28 -25.66 -19.94
C PRO A 2 0.03 -26.43 -18.65
N ILE A 3 -0.07 -25.77 -17.49
CA ILE A 3 0.37 -26.28 -16.17
C ILE A 3 -0.77 -26.90 -15.34
N GLY A 4 -1.93 -27.14 -15.96
CA GLY A 4 -3.11 -27.74 -15.32
C GLY A 4 -4.26 -26.74 -15.09
N PRO A 5 -5.45 -27.25 -14.72
CA PRO A 5 -6.63 -26.42 -14.42
C PRO A 5 -6.52 -25.72 -13.05
N LEU A 6 -7.12 -24.53 -12.92
CA LEU A 6 -7.32 -23.90 -11.60
C LEU A 6 -8.46 -24.63 -10.87
N GLU A 7 -8.12 -25.36 -9.81
CA GLU A 7 -9.12 -26.01 -8.95
C GLU A 7 -9.55 -25.11 -7.77
N SER A 8 -8.78 -24.06 -7.46
CA SER A 8 -9.07 -23.07 -6.42
C SER A 8 -8.87 -21.64 -6.94
N GLN A 9 -9.28 -20.62 -6.17
CA GLN A 9 -8.97 -19.22 -6.50
C GLN A 9 -7.48 -18.87 -6.33
N ASP A 10 -6.69 -19.72 -5.66
CA ASP A 10 -5.27 -19.50 -5.42
C ASP A 10 -4.40 -20.28 -6.42
N TRP A 11 -4.14 -19.63 -7.56
CA TRP A 11 -3.28 -20.17 -8.62
C TRP A 11 -1.83 -20.40 -8.18
N THR A 12 -1.38 -19.78 -7.08
CA THR A 12 0.02 -19.89 -6.64
C THR A 12 0.35 -21.30 -6.15
N THR A 13 -0.66 -22.04 -5.69
CA THR A 13 -0.54 -23.46 -5.31
C THR A 13 -0.12 -24.34 -6.49
N ILE A 14 -0.50 -23.97 -7.72
CA ILE A 14 -0.12 -24.68 -8.95
C ILE A 14 1.22 -24.16 -9.48
N ALA A 15 1.43 -22.85 -9.47
CA ALA A 15 2.62 -22.24 -10.06
C ALA A 15 3.90 -22.44 -9.25
N ARG A 16 3.82 -22.42 -7.92
CA ARG A 16 4.98 -22.55 -7.01
C ARG A 16 5.83 -23.80 -7.29
N PRO A 17 5.29 -25.04 -7.27
CA PRO A 17 6.10 -26.23 -7.51
C PRO A 17 6.71 -26.25 -8.92
N GLN A 18 6.07 -25.64 -9.91
CA GLN A 18 6.59 -25.54 -11.28
C GLN A 18 7.76 -24.56 -11.37
N ILE A 19 7.69 -23.43 -10.66
CA ILE A 19 8.79 -22.45 -10.56
C ILE A 19 9.97 -23.08 -9.84
N GLU A 20 9.76 -23.71 -8.69
CA GLU A 20 10.81 -24.38 -7.90
C GLU A 20 11.51 -25.47 -8.71
N ALA A 21 10.75 -26.34 -9.38
CA ALA A 21 11.31 -27.38 -10.25
C ALA A 21 12.20 -26.79 -11.37
N ARG A 22 11.80 -25.67 -11.97
CA ARG A 22 12.62 -24.99 -12.99
C ARG A 22 13.89 -24.37 -12.43
N MET A 23 13.84 -23.81 -11.23
CA MET A 23 15.03 -23.25 -10.58
C MET A 23 16.03 -24.35 -10.24
N LEU A 24 15.57 -25.46 -9.67
CA LEU A 24 16.38 -26.65 -9.37
C LEU A 24 17.03 -27.26 -10.63
N GLN A 25 16.31 -27.35 -11.74
CA GLN A 25 16.84 -27.87 -13.01
C GLN A 25 18.02 -27.06 -13.58
N ASN A 26 18.20 -25.83 -13.13
CA ASN A 26 19.20 -24.90 -13.64
C ASN A 26 20.23 -24.50 -12.57
N GLU A 27 20.28 -25.25 -11.45
CA GLU A 27 21.13 -24.95 -10.30
C GLU A 27 22.62 -25.08 -10.65
N ASP A 28 22.98 -26.06 -11.49
CA ASP A 28 24.37 -26.27 -11.96
C ASP A 28 24.85 -25.19 -12.95
N SER A 29 23.94 -24.36 -13.48
CA SER A 29 24.22 -23.39 -14.55
C SER A 29 24.74 -22.03 -14.06
N GLN A 30 24.96 -21.84 -12.75
CA GLN A 30 25.31 -20.55 -12.12
C GLN A 30 24.40 -19.37 -12.53
N LEU A 31 23.14 -19.65 -12.88
CA LEU A 31 22.19 -18.63 -13.32
C LEU A 31 21.61 -17.88 -12.12
N SER A 32 21.75 -16.55 -12.11
CA SER A 32 21.01 -15.69 -11.18
C SER A 32 19.57 -15.51 -11.67
N PHE A 33 18.59 -15.85 -10.81
CA PHE A 33 17.17 -15.70 -11.14
C PHE A 33 16.61 -14.39 -10.61
N ASN A 34 15.72 -13.77 -11.38
CA ASN A 34 14.84 -12.71 -10.89
C ASN A 34 13.40 -13.22 -10.98
N LEU A 35 12.68 -13.18 -9.86
CA LEU A 35 11.27 -13.52 -9.79
C LEU A 35 10.47 -12.27 -9.47
N LEU A 36 9.57 -11.88 -10.37
CA LEU A 36 8.71 -10.72 -10.22
C LEU A 36 7.25 -11.16 -10.35
N ALA A 37 6.37 -10.52 -9.58
CA ALA A 37 4.92 -10.72 -9.65
C ALA A 37 4.23 -9.42 -10.06
N VAL A 38 3.19 -9.53 -10.90
CA VAL A 38 2.32 -8.40 -11.22
C VAL A 38 1.18 -8.40 -10.22
N CYS A 39 1.24 -7.47 -9.27
CA CYS A 39 0.24 -7.30 -8.22
C CYS A 39 -0.69 -6.11 -8.52
N ARG A 40 -1.83 -6.05 -7.85
CA ARG A 40 -2.61 -4.82 -7.80
C ARG A 40 -1.79 -3.74 -7.09
N GLY A 41 -1.98 -2.48 -7.50
CA GLY A 41 -1.26 -1.35 -6.92
C GLY A 41 -1.53 -1.23 -5.41
N PRO A 42 -0.49 -1.20 -4.55
CA PRO A 42 -0.65 -1.16 -3.09
C PRO A 42 -1.40 0.09 -2.63
N LEU A 43 -1.12 1.26 -3.23
CA LEU A 43 -1.87 2.49 -2.96
C LEU A 43 -3.38 2.32 -3.18
N LEU A 44 -3.78 1.72 -4.29
CA LEU A 44 -5.21 1.48 -4.59
C LEU A 44 -5.86 0.55 -3.56
N GLN A 45 -5.11 -0.45 -3.07
CA GLN A 45 -5.60 -1.34 -2.04
C GLN A 45 -5.83 -0.59 -0.72
N HIS A 46 -4.86 0.23 -0.29
CA HIS A 46 -5.01 1.04 0.91
C HIS A 46 -6.13 2.08 0.78
N SER A 47 -6.25 2.77 -0.37
CA SER A 47 -7.37 3.69 -0.64
C SER A 47 -8.73 2.99 -0.47
N ARG A 48 -8.90 1.79 -1.03
CA ARG A 48 -10.15 1.01 -0.87
C ARG A 48 -10.42 0.63 0.57
N THR A 49 -9.40 0.21 1.31
CA THR A 49 -9.53 -0.09 2.73
C THR A 49 -9.97 1.16 3.49
N ILE A 50 -9.33 2.32 3.26
CA ILE A 50 -9.72 3.59 3.88
C ILE A 50 -11.20 3.91 3.57
N ALA A 51 -11.60 3.86 2.29
CA ALA A 51 -12.99 4.12 1.90
C ALA A 51 -14.00 3.20 2.59
N THR A 52 -13.69 1.90 2.65
CA THR A 52 -14.50 0.87 3.32
C THR A 52 -14.65 1.17 4.81
N MET A 53 -13.55 1.53 5.49
CA MET A 53 -13.59 1.84 6.92
C MET A 53 -14.34 3.15 7.20
N LEU A 54 -14.13 4.18 6.38
CA LEU A 54 -14.86 5.45 6.51
C LEU A 54 -16.37 5.26 6.29
N ALA A 55 -16.76 4.46 5.29
CA ALA A 55 -18.16 4.12 5.05
C ALA A 55 -18.77 3.35 6.23
N ALA A 56 -18.01 2.43 6.84
CA ALA A 56 -18.43 1.74 8.05
C ALA A 56 -18.64 2.70 9.24
N LEU A 57 -17.75 3.67 9.42
CA LEU A 57 -17.87 4.70 10.47
C LEU A 57 -19.09 5.60 10.23
N ASP A 58 -19.33 6.01 8.98
CA ASP A 58 -20.50 6.82 8.59
C ASP A 58 -21.81 6.04 8.78
N TYR A 59 -21.81 4.75 8.44
CA TYR A 59 -22.94 3.86 8.70
C TYR A 59 -23.23 3.73 10.20
N ILE A 60 -22.20 3.59 11.04
CA ILE A 60 -22.38 3.51 12.50
C ILE A 60 -22.94 4.84 13.04
N ARG A 61 -22.38 5.98 12.62
CA ARG A 61 -22.83 7.31 13.07
C ARG A 61 -24.27 7.58 12.67
N SER A 62 -24.64 7.33 11.41
CA SER A 62 -26.01 7.54 10.92
C SER A 62 -27.03 6.69 11.69
N ARG A 63 -26.65 5.48 12.09
CA ARG A 63 -27.52 4.59 12.86
C ARG A 63 -27.64 4.97 14.34
N MET A 64 -26.59 5.52 14.94
CA MET A 64 -26.55 5.94 16.34
C MET A 64 -26.83 7.43 16.54
N THR A 65 -27.37 8.12 15.51
CA THR A 65 -27.62 9.58 15.54
C THR A 65 -28.45 10.02 16.76
N ASP A 66 -29.42 9.22 17.17
CA ASP A 66 -30.32 9.52 18.30
C ASP A 66 -29.78 9.07 19.66
N SER A 67 -28.62 8.41 19.71
CA SER A 67 -28.04 7.89 20.95
C SER A 67 -27.10 8.91 21.59
N GLU A 68 -27.58 9.60 22.62
CA GLU A 68 -26.77 10.55 23.41
C GLU A 68 -25.56 9.87 24.04
N ALA A 69 -25.74 8.66 24.60
CA ALA A 69 -24.65 7.87 25.18
C ALA A 69 -23.52 7.57 24.18
N PHE A 70 -23.86 7.25 22.93
CA PHE A 70 -22.85 7.03 21.89
C PHE A 70 -22.19 8.36 21.47
N SER A 71 -22.98 9.43 21.31
CA SER A 71 -22.47 10.75 20.96
C SER A 71 -21.46 11.27 22.01
N GLU A 72 -21.74 11.08 23.31
CA GLU A 72 -20.81 11.43 24.38
C GLU A 72 -19.48 10.66 24.26
N LEU A 73 -19.55 9.34 24.00
CA LEU A 73 -18.36 8.50 23.86
C LEU A 73 -17.45 8.92 22.70
N ILE A 74 -18.01 9.39 21.58
CA ILE A 74 -17.22 9.83 20.42
C ILE A 74 -16.88 11.34 20.41
N SER A 75 -17.51 12.14 21.28
CA SER A 75 -17.40 13.62 21.26
C SER A 75 -15.96 14.15 21.43
N GLY A 76 -15.10 13.38 22.11
CA GLY A 76 -13.70 13.71 22.33
C GLY A 76 -12.73 13.04 21.35
N GLU A 77 -13.20 12.22 20.42
CA GLU A 77 -12.33 11.50 19.50
C GLU A 77 -11.97 12.33 18.27
N GLU A 78 -10.68 12.41 17.96
CA GLU A 78 -10.21 13.01 16.71
C GLU A 78 -10.63 12.14 15.51
N PRO A 79 -11.34 12.71 14.51
CA PRO A 79 -11.73 11.98 13.32
C PRO A 79 -10.48 11.47 12.58
N VAL A 80 -10.58 10.26 12.01
CA VAL A 80 -9.45 9.68 11.26
C VAL A 80 -9.10 10.53 10.04
N LEU A 81 -10.14 10.95 9.32
CA LEU A 81 -10.11 11.92 8.23
C LEU A 81 -11.39 12.75 8.32
N ASP A 82 -11.30 14.02 7.94
CA ASP A 82 -12.45 14.88 7.71
C ASP A 82 -13.12 14.47 6.39
N MET A 83 -14.24 13.76 6.52
CA MET A 83 -15.02 13.28 5.38
C MET A 83 -15.73 14.42 4.62
N ALA A 84 -15.76 15.65 5.15
CA ALA A 84 -16.27 16.83 4.45
C ALA A 84 -15.18 17.55 3.63
N ASP A 85 -13.90 17.30 3.93
CA ASP A 85 -12.78 17.90 3.22
C ASP A 85 -12.34 17.03 2.02
N GLN A 86 -12.86 17.38 0.84
CA GLN A 86 -12.48 16.71 -0.41
C GLN A 86 -10.98 16.84 -0.74
N ALA A 87 -10.29 17.88 -0.28
CA ALA A 87 -8.85 18.00 -0.50
C ALA A 87 -8.09 16.96 0.33
N GLN A 88 -8.50 16.75 1.59
CA GLN A 88 -7.91 15.72 2.44
C GLN A 88 -8.19 14.31 1.88
N LEU A 89 -9.40 14.04 1.37
CA LEU A 89 -9.70 12.75 0.73
C LEU A 89 -8.87 12.52 -0.54
N ALA A 90 -8.61 13.58 -1.31
CA ALA A 90 -7.81 13.49 -2.53
C ALA A 90 -6.35 13.08 -2.28
N GLU A 91 -5.78 13.37 -1.10
CA GLU A 91 -4.46 12.87 -0.69
C GLU A 91 -4.38 11.33 -0.73
N PHE A 92 -5.51 10.65 -0.55
CA PHE A 92 -5.61 9.19 -0.53
C PHE A 92 -6.22 8.62 -1.81
N ASN A 93 -6.29 9.41 -2.89
CA ASN A 93 -6.98 9.06 -4.14
C ASN A 93 -8.46 8.72 -3.93
N LEU A 94 -9.14 9.42 -3.02
CA LEU A 94 -10.54 9.20 -2.70
C LEU A 94 -11.41 10.41 -3.03
N THR A 95 -12.64 10.12 -3.42
CA THR A 95 -13.75 11.06 -3.54
C THR A 95 -14.83 10.72 -2.51
N HIS A 96 -15.73 11.67 -2.23
CA HIS A 96 -16.92 11.36 -1.42
C HIS A 96 -17.72 10.19 -2.02
N SER A 97 -17.81 10.10 -3.36
CA SER A 97 -18.51 9.00 -4.01
C SER A 97 -17.85 7.64 -3.80
N ASP A 98 -16.52 7.58 -3.61
CA ASP A 98 -15.84 6.32 -3.33
C ASP A 98 -16.21 5.78 -1.95
N ILE A 99 -16.40 6.66 -0.96
CA ILE A 99 -16.84 6.28 0.39
C ILE A 99 -18.31 5.84 0.35
N GLN A 100 -19.18 6.61 -0.31
CA GLN A 100 -20.62 6.29 -0.39
C GLN A 100 -20.89 4.96 -1.10
N ASN A 101 -20.09 4.61 -2.11
CA ASN A 101 -20.21 3.38 -2.86
C ASN A 101 -19.34 2.24 -2.29
N ALA A 102 -18.58 2.49 -1.23
CA ALA A 102 -17.75 1.45 -0.63
C ALA A 102 -18.62 0.37 0.01
N GLU A 103 -18.13 -0.88 -0.05
CA GLU A 103 -18.82 -2.00 0.56
C GLU A 103 -18.76 -1.89 2.09
N ILE A 104 -19.91 -1.98 2.75
CA ILE A 104 -19.95 -2.02 4.21
C ILE A 104 -19.50 -3.41 4.68
N PRO A 105 -18.53 -3.51 5.61
CA PRO A 105 -18.02 -4.79 6.07
C PRO A 105 -19.14 -5.75 6.52
N PRO A 106 -19.17 -7.02 6.06
CA PRO A 106 -20.25 -7.97 6.38
C PRO A 106 -20.44 -8.19 7.89
N GLN A 107 -19.34 -8.12 8.66
CA GLN A 107 -19.36 -8.18 10.12
C GLN A 107 -20.20 -7.06 10.76
N LEU A 108 -20.17 -5.85 10.18
CA LEU A 108 -20.97 -4.72 10.62
C LEU A 108 -22.44 -4.91 10.24
N LEU A 109 -22.71 -5.39 9.02
CA LEU A 109 -24.08 -5.72 8.58
C LEU A 109 -24.72 -6.85 9.41
N ALA A 110 -23.93 -7.85 9.80
CA ALA A 110 -24.40 -8.94 10.66
C ALA A 110 -24.71 -8.46 12.09
N ALA A 111 -23.85 -7.61 12.66
CA ALA A 111 -24.12 -6.96 13.96
C ALA A 111 -25.35 -6.04 13.88
N ALA A 112 -25.49 -5.31 12.78
CA ALA A 112 -26.65 -4.50 12.44
C ALA A 112 -27.97 -5.27 12.41
N ALA A 113 -27.97 -6.53 12.00
CA ALA A 113 -29.19 -7.33 11.87
C ALA A 113 -29.70 -7.91 13.21
N ARG A 114 -28.90 -7.90 14.28
CA ARG A 114 -29.23 -8.55 15.57
C ARG A 114 -30.10 -7.72 16.53
N SER A 115 -30.36 -6.46 16.18
CA SER A 115 -31.39 -5.57 16.77
C SER A 115 -31.13 -4.93 18.14
N ASP A 116 -30.00 -5.15 18.79
CA ASP A 116 -29.62 -4.46 20.04
C ASP A 116 -28.24 -3.78 19.91
N TRP A 117 -28.25 -2.60 19.29
CA TRP A 117 -27.06 -1.74 19.24
C TRP A 117 -26.93 -0.98 20.55
N GLU A 118 -26.33 -1.62 21.55
CA GLU A 118 -25.97 -0.96 22.81
C GLU A 118 -24.76 -0.04 22.59
N ALA A 119 -24.82 1.17 23.13
CA ALA A 119 -23.80 2.19 22.90
C ALA A 119 -22.35 1.74 23.20
N PRO A 120 -22.06 0.99 24.28
CA PRO A 120 -20.71 0.51 24.56
C PRO A 120 -20.18 -0.49 23.52
N ASP A 121 -21.03 -1.42 23.05
CA ASP A 121 -20.63 -2.45 22.08
C ASP A 121 -20.41 -1.84 20.69
N VAL A 122 -21.28 -0.91 20.30
CA VAL A 122 -21.12 -0.14 19.06
C VAL A 122 -19.88 0.75 19.11
N TYR A 123 -19.58 1.34 20.27
CA TYR A 123 -18.37 2.12 20.45
C TYR A 123 -17.10 1.29 20.29
N GLN A 124 -17.05 0.06 20.84
CA GLN A 124 -15.90 -0.84 20.60
C GLN A 124 -15.72 -1.15 19.10
N LEU A 125 -16.82 -1.38 18.39
CA LEU A 125 -16.79 -1.63 16.95
C LEU A 125 -16.33 -0.39 16.17
N TYR A 126 -16.82 0.79 16.55
CA TYR A 126 -16.40 2.08 16.01
C TYR A 126 -14.90 2.32 16.21
N GLN A 127 -14.37 2.11 17.42
CA GLN A 127 -12.94 2.26 17.71
C GLN A 127 -12.08 1.29 16.89
N ARG A 128 -12.54 0.06 16.70
CA ARG A 128 -11.86 -0.91 15.85
C ARG A 128 -11.76 -0.40 14.41
N PHE A 129 -12.85 0.10 13.83
CA PHE A 129 -12.83 0.66 12.47
C PHE A 129 -11.97 1.93 12.38
N CYS A 130 -11.98 2.79 13.42
CA CYS A 130 -11.05 3.91 13.52
C CYS A 130 -9.59 3.46 13.50
N ALA A 131 -9.25 2.41 14.25
CA ALA A 131 -7.90 1.86 14.28
C ALA A 131 -7.49 1.26 12.92
N GLU A 132 -8.38 0.49 12.27
CA GLU A 132 -8.15 -0.08 10.94
C GLU A 132 -7.99 1.02 9.88
N ALA A 133 -8.80 2.07 9.92
CA ALA A 133 -8.68 3.23 9.03
C ALA A 133 -7.36 3.97 9.24
N ARG A 134 -6.96 4.24 10.50
CA ARG A 134 -5.68 4.89 10.83
C ARG A 134 -4.49 4.05 10.37
N ALA A 135 -4.57 2.72 10.52
CA ALA A 135 -3.54 1.82 10.02
C ALA A 135 -3.43 1.92 8.49
N ALA A 136 -4.55 1.85 7.76
CA ALA A 136 -4.56 1.96 6.31
C ALA A 136 -4.03 3.31 5.80
N VAL A 137 -4.35 4.42 6.49
CA VAL A 137 -3.79 5.76 6.22
C VAL A 137 -2.27 5.78 6.39
N ARG A 138 -1.75 5.16 7.45
CA ARG A 138 -0.29 5.08 7.70
C ARG A 138 0.41 4.27 6.63
N GLU A 139 -0.14 3.10 6.28
CA GLU A 139 0.41 2.24 5.23
C GLU A 139 0.40 2.94 3.86
N PHE A 140 -0.68 3.65 3.51
CA PHE A 140 -0.74 4.43 2.27
C PHE A 140 0.38 5.48 2.20
N ARG A 141 0.62 6.21 3.30
CA ARG A 141 1.70 7.20 3.38
C ARG A 141 3.09 6.57 3.33
N ALA A 142 3.27 5.41 3.96
CA ALA A 142 4.52 4.67 3.90
C ALA A 142 4.83 4.20 2.47
N GLU A 143 3.83 3.70 1.75
CA GLU A 143 3.96 3.27 0.37
C GLU A 143 4.32 4.43 -0.58
N LEU A 144 3.76 5.63 -0.37
CA LEU A 144 4.17 6.82 -1.12
C LEU A 144 5.66 7.15 -0.97
N ILE A 145 6.20 6.98 0.24
CA ILE A 145 7.63 7.20 0.51
C ILE A 145 8.46 6.18 -0.26
N VAL A 146 8.09 4.90 -0.20
CA VAL A 146 8.78 3.82 -0.94
C VAL A 146 8.76 4.09 -2.44
N MET A 147 7.62 4.54 -2.99
CA MET A 147 7.49 4.86 -4.40
C MET A 147 8.37 6.04 -4.83
N ASP A 148 8.45 7.11 -4.03
CA ASP A 148 9.35 8.25 -4.31
C ASP A 148 10.83 7.82 -4.24
N GLU A 149 11.20 6.99 -3.26
CA GLU A 149 12.56 6.42 -3.17
C GLU A 149 12.89 5.58 -4.41
N ASP A 150 11.95 4.75 -4.87
CA ASP A 150 12.12 3.95 -6.07
C ASP A 150 12.21 4.80 -7.34
N GLU A 151 11.41 5.86 -7.46
CA GLU A 151 11.49 6.80 -8.57
C GLU A 151 12.83 7.54 -8.62
N ARG A 152 13.34 7.99 -7.47
CA ARG A 152 14.68 8.58 -7.34
C ARG A 152 15.77 7.60 -7.75
N ARG A 153 15.66 6.34 -7.33
CA ARG A 153 16.59 5.27 -7.70
C ARG A 153 16.58 5.00 -9.20
N VAL A 154 15.41 4.97 -9.83
CA VAL A 154 15.27 4.81 -11.30
C VAL A 154 15.84 6.01 -12.04
N THR A 155 15.57 7.23 -11.57
CA THR A 155 16.09 8.46 -12.16
C THR A 155 17.62 8.53 -12.07
N GLY A 156 18.20 8.08 -10.95
CA GLY A 156 19.66 7.94 -10.81
C GLY A 156 20.28 7.02 -11.86
N ARG A 157 19.64 5.88 -12.17
CA ARG A 157 20.12 4.94 -13.20
C ARG A 157 20.05 5.51 -14.62
N ARG A 158 19.15 6.46 -14.86
CA ARG A 158 18.95 7.09 -16.17
C ARG A 158 19.87 8.28 -16.42
N ARG A 159 20.69 8.70 -15.44
CA ARG A 159 21.64 9.79 -15.64
C ARG A 159 22.75 9.38 -16.60
N ASP A 160 23.01 10.23 -17.59
CA ASP A 160 24.21 10.12 -18.42
C ASP A 160 25.43 10.58 -17.62
N TYR A 161 26.29 9.64 -17.26
CA TYR A 161 27.54 9.90 -16.55
C TYR A 161 28.71 10.19 -17.50
N GLY A 162 28.53 10.11 -18.83
CA GLY A 162 29.61 10.24 -19.82
C GLY A 162 30.33 11.59 -19.75
N SER A 163 29.59 12.69 -19.65
CA SER A 163 30.16 14.04 -19.53
C SER A 163 30.90 14.26 -18.21
N ALA A 164 30.38 13.71 -17.12
CA ALA A 164 31.00 13.77 -15.80
C ALA A 164 32.30 12.97 -15.74
N LEU A 165 32.29 11.74 -16.27
CA LEU A 165 33.47 10.89 -16.39
C LEU A 165 34.53 11.55 -17.26
N HIS A 166 34.16 12.10 -18.43
CA HIS A 166 35.10 12.79 -19.30
C HIS A 166 35.76 13.99 -18.60
N SER A 167 34.95 14.81 -17.93
CA SER A 167 35.45 15.95 -17.15
C SER A 167 36.38 15.54 -16.00
N TRP A 168 36.07 14.44 -15.31
CA TRP A 168 36.91 13.91 -14.24
C TRP A 168 38.24 13.39 -14.76
N VAL A 169 38.21 12.57 -15.82
CA VAL A 169 39.44 12.04 -16.44
C VAL A 169 40.32 13.18 -16.96
N GLN A 170 39.72 14.19 -17.61
CA GLN A 170 40.46 15.37 -18.09
C GLN A 170 41.12 16.12 -16.93
N LYS A 171 40.39 16.39 -15.84
CA LYS A 171 40.95 17.08 -14.66
C LYS A 171 42.07 16.29 -13.98
N LEU A 172 41.94 14.96 -13.90
CA LEU A 172 42.98 14.09 -13.35
C LEU A 172 44.24 14.10 -14.23
N ALA A 173 44.08 14.14 -15.56
CA ALA A 173 45.18 14.27 -16.50
C ALA A 173 45.87 15.65 -16.40
N GLU A 174 45.09 16.74 -16.35
CA GLU A 174 45.61 18.11 -16.18
C GLU A 174 46.41 18.28 -14.87
N LYS A 175 46.07 17.51 -13.83
CA LYS A 175 46.77 17.50 -12.54
C LYS A 175 47.96 16.56 -12.50
N GLY A 176 48.21 15.78 -13.56
CA GLY A 176 49.33 14.85 -13.66
C GLY A 176 49.23 13.59 -12.78
N VAL A 177 48.09 13.37 -12.11
CA VAL A 177 47.90 12.26 -11.15
C VAL A 177 47.22 11.04 -11.77
N LEU A 178 46.68 11.15 -12.99
CA LEU A 178 45.97 10.06 -13.66
C LEU A 178 46.86 8.84 -13.90
N GLU A 179 48.12 9.06 -14.26
CA GLU A 179 49.08 7.98 -14.55
C GLU A 179 49.41 7.17 -13.28
N ASP A 180 49.54 7.83 -12.14
CA ASP A 180 49.82 7.19 -10.85
C ASP A 180 48.62 6.32 -10.39
N ILE A 181 47.39 6.77 -10.63
CA ILE A 181 46.17 6.04 -10.29
C ILE A 181 46.03 4.75 -11.13
N ILE A 182 46.30 4.83 -12.44
CA ILE A 182 46.20 3.66 -13.32
C ILE A 182 47.22 2.58 -12.94
N LYS A 183 48.42 2.99 -12.51
CA LYS A 183 49.50 2.09 -12.09
C LYS A 183 49.32 1.49 -10.68
N MET A 184 48.36 1.99 -9.90
CA MET A 184 48.03 1.47 -8.56
C MET A 184 47.10 0.24 -8.59
N THR A 185 46.52 -0.09 -9.74
CA THR A 185 45.72 -1.30 -9.99
C THR A 185 46.57 -2.42 -10.56
#